data_AF-A0A453GVQ2-F1
#
_entry.id   AF-A0A453GVQ2-F1
#
_cell.length_a   1.000
_cell.length_b   1.000
_cell.length_c   1.000
_cell.angle_alpha   90.00
_cell.angle_beta   90.00
_cell.angle_gamma   90.00
#
_symmetry.space_group_name_H-M   'P 1'
#
loop_
_entity.id
_entity.type
_entity.pdbx_description
1 polymer ?
#
loop_
_entity_poly.entity_id
_entity_poly.type
_entity_poly.pdbx_seq_one_letter_code
_entity_poly.pdbx_strand_id
1 'polypeptide(L)'
;LSTRVMAPAKNIGAARILVIVMVATALLPSSSATVTKSDENLFKFALAGLISSVLDDVIAATPPAKIPEVKAAGEKQVQLASAKVNTAKGDKAKLDAFMLAYKKVGEQVLAAPPAQKFSIMEKGFTEAASSPAP
;
A
#
# COMPACT_ATOMS: atom_id res chain seq x y z
N LEU A 1 -49.54 13.58 -11.79
CA LEU A 1 -48.29 14.06 -11.17
C LEU A 1 -47.39 12.84 -10.97
N SER A 2 -46.45 12.61 -11.89
CA SER A 2 -45.57 11.44 -11.86
C SER A 2 -44.32 11.76 -11.04
N THR A 3 -44.09 11.04 -9.94
CA THR A 3 -42.79 11.03 -9.25
C THR A 3 -42.25 9.61 -9.29
N ARG A 4 -41.47 9.36 -10.35
CA ARG A 4 -40.63 8.18 -10.50
C ARG A 4 -39.45 8.35 -9.53
N VAL A 5 -39.50 7.70 -8.36
CA VAL A 5 -38.34 7.60 -7.49
C VAL A 5 -37.36 6.62 -8.17
N MET A 6 -36.22 7.14 -8.60
CA MET A 6 -35.16 6.40 -9.27
C MET A 6 -33.90 6.38 -8.41
N ALA A 7 -33.45 5.14 -8.14
CA ALA A 7 -32.07 4.68 -7.87
C ALA A 7 -31.43 4.94 -6.48
N PRO A 8 -30.34 4.23 -6.09
CA PRO A 8 -29.70 3.07 -6.74
C PRO A 8 -29.42 1.87 -5.79
N ALA A 9 -29.17 0.72 -6.42
CA ALA A 9 -28.55 -0.46 -5.82
C ALA A 9 -27.06 -0.26 -5.52
N LYS A 10 -26.52 -1.19 -4.72
CA LYS A 10 -25.11 -1.65 -4.68
C LYS A 10 -24.15 -0.80 -3.86
N ASN A 11 -23.60 -1.38 -2.78
CA ASN A 11 -22.19 -1.31 -2.39
C ASN A 11 -21.94 -1.99 -1.02
N ILE A 12 -21.93 -3.33 -1.01
CA ILE A 12 -21.51 -4.15 0.15
C ILE A 12 -19.96 -4.16 0.32
N GLY A 13 -19.21 -3.50 -0.58
CA GLY A 13 -17.74 -3.43 -0.52
C GLY A 13 -17.17 -2.36 0.43
N ALA A 14 -17.93 -1.32 0.78
CA ALA A 14 -17.40 -0.20 1.57
C ALA A 14 -17.31 -0.50 3.09
N ALA A 15 -18.08 -1.46 3.59
CA ALA A 15 -18.19 -1.71 5.03
C ALA A 15 -16.98 -2.43 5.66
N ARG A 16 -16.08 -3.03 4.87
CA ARG A 16 -14.90 -3.76 5.39
C ARG A 16 -13.67 -2.86 5.59
N ILE A 17 -13.58 -1.72 4.90
CA ILE A 17 -12.43 -0.80 4.97
C ILE A 17 -12.44 0.01 6.27
N LEU A 18 -13.61 0.23 6.88
CA LEU A 18 -13.75 1.02 8.11
C LEU A 18 -13.17 0.32 9.35
N VAL A 19 -13.08 -1.02 9.34
CA VAL A 19 -12.59 -1.79 10.49
C VAL A 19 -11.08 -1.63 10.69
N ILE A 20 -10.32 -1.39 9.61
CA ILE A 20 -8.86 -1.22 9.70
C ILE A 20 -8.50 0.17 10.24
N VAL A 21 -9.35 1.18 10.00
CA VAL A 21 -9.08 2.57 10.42
C VAL A 21 -9.25 2.77 11.93
N MET A 22 -10.12 1.99 12.60
CA MET A 22 -10.43 2.24 14.02
C MET A 22 -9.41 1.68 15.02
N VAL A 23 -8.49 0.79 14.60
CA VAL A 23 -7.46 0.23 15.49
C VAL A 23 -6.27 1.20 15.69
N ALA A 24 -6.12 2.23 14.86
CA ALA A 24 -4.95 3.12 14.90
C ALA A 24 -5.11 4.37 15.79
N THR A 25 -6.33 4.74 16.21
CA THR A 25 -6.57 6.05 16.85
C THR A 25 -6.51 6.05 18.38
N ALA A 26 -6.41 4.88 19.05
CA ALA A 26 -6.46 4.81 20.51
C ALA A 26 -5.10 4.65 21.23
N LEU A 27 -3.97 4.57 20.51
CA LEU A 27 -2.69 4.15 21.12
C LEU A 27 -1.49 5.03 20.78
N LEU A 28 -1.68 6.35 20.62
CA LEU A 28 -0.54 7.27 20.55
C LEU A 28 -0.32 7.96 21.89
N PRO A 29 0.44 7.36 22.83
CA PRO A 29 1.14 8.19 23.80
C PRO A 29 2.17 9.01 23.03
N SER A 30 2.06 10.32 23.13
CA SER A 30 3.18 11.24 22.87
C SER A 30 4.36 10.80 23.73
N SER A 31 5.34 10.16 23.11
CA SER A 31 6.69 10.06 23.66
C SER A 31 7.68 9.91 22.51
N SER A 32 8.61 10.85 22.46
CA SER A 32 9.81 10.78 21.63
C SER A 32 10.68 9.61 22.12
N ALA A 33 10.63 8.43 21.48
CA ALA A 33 11.60 7.36 21.73
C ALA A 33 11.51 6.27 20.64
N THR A 34 12.63 6.00 19.97
CA THR A 34 12.97 4.76 19.24
C THR A 34 11.84 3.75 19.00
N VAL A 35 11.42 3.59 17.73
CA VAL A 35 10.56 2.48 17.28
C VAL A 35 11.23 1.16 17.67
N THR A 36 10.48 0.28 18.33
CA THR A 36 10.98 -1.02 18.73
C THR A 36 11.13 -1.94 17.53
N LYS A 37 11.90 -3.02 17.66
CA LYS A 37 12.00 -4.04 16.61
C LYS A 37 10.64 -4.66 16.25
N SER A 38 9.71 -4.70 17.20
CA SER A 38 8.33 -5.15 16.98
C SER A 38 7.56 -4.17 16.09
N ASP A 39 7.73 -2.86 16.32
CA ASP A 39 7.11 -1.83 15.49
C ASP A 39 7.68 -1.85 14.06
N GLU A 40 9.00 -2.01 13.89
CA GLU A 40 9.61 -2.19 12.55
C GLU A 40 9.04 -3.41 11.81
N ASN A 41 8.82 -4.52 12.51
CA ASN A 41 8.20 -5.71 11.91
C ASN A 41 6.74 -5.45 11.53
N LEU A 42 6.00 -4.68 12.34
CA LEU A 42 4.64 -4.25 11.99
C LEU A 42 4.65 -3.37 10.73
N PHE A 43 5.61 -2.45 10.59
CA PHE A 43 5.79 -1.65 9.38
C PHE A 43 6.09 -2.51 8.16
N LYS A 44 6.98 -3.51 8.28
CA LYS A 44 7.26 -4.46 7.19
C LYS A 44 6.03 -5.24 6.79
N PHE A 45 5.26 -5.74 7.76
CA PHE A 45 4.04 -6.49 7.50
C PHE A 45 2.98 -5.63 6.81
N ALA A 46 2.81 -4.38 7.28
CA ALA A 46 1.89 -3.43 6.66
C ALA A 46 2.30 -3.07 5.23
N LEU A 47 3.59 -2.81 4.97
CA LEU A 47 4.11 -2.56 3.62
C LEU A 47 3.93 -3.77 2.72
N ALA A 48 4.25 -4.98 3.21
CA ALA A 48 4.04 -6.21 2.46
C ALA A 48 2.56 -6.41 2.10
N GLY A 49 1.65 -6.22 3.05
CA GLY A 49 0.21 -6.31 2.81
C GLY A 49 -0.30 -5.30 1.79
N LEU A 50 0.20 -4.07 1.83
CA LEU A 50 -0.12 -3.04 0.85
C LEU A 50 0.38 -3.40 -0.56
N ILE A 51 1.64 -3.82 -0.68
CA ILE A 51 2.22 -4.24 -1.96
C ILE A 51 1.46 -5.45 -2.52
N SER A 52 1.15 -6.45 -1.70
CA SER A 52 0.35 -7.62 -2.12
C SER A 52 -1.04 -7.22 -2.60
N SER A 53 -1.73 -6.31 -1.90
CA SER A 53 -3.05 -5.83 -2.34
C SER A 53 -2.98 -5.12 -3.69
N VAL A 54 -1.94 -4.32 -3.94
CA VAL A 54 -1.74 -3.66 -5.24
C VAL A 54 -1.38 -4.69 -6.31
N LEU A 55 -0.54 -5.66 -5.97
CA LEU A 55 -0.13 -6.74 -6.86
C LEU A 55 -1.31 -7.59 -7.33
N ASP A 56 -2.27 -7.91 -6.46
CA ASP A 56 -3.47 -8.66 -6.83
C ASP A 56 -4.29 -7.93 -7.91
N ASP A 57 -4.42 -6.60 -7.80
CA ASP A 57 -5.10 -5.79 -8.82
C ASP A 57 -4.30 -5.72 -10.13
N VAL A 58 -2.97 -5.62 -10.05
CA VAL A 58 -2.10 -5.70 -11.24
C VAL A 58 -2.24 -7.06 -11.90
N ILE A 59 -2.26 -8.15 -11.14
CA ILE A 59 -2.44 -9.52 -11.67
C ILE A 59 -3.81 -9.67 -12.34
N ALA A 60 -4.88 -9.13 -11.74
CA ALA A 60 -6.21 -9.14 -12.34
C ALA A 60 -6.26 -8.43 -13.71
N ALA A 61 -5.41 -7.41 -13.89
CA ALA A 61 -5.24 -6.68 -15.15
C ALA A 61 -4.20 -7.29 -16.11
N THR A 62 -3.47 -8.32 -15.70
CA THR A 62 -2.31 -8.86 -16.42
C THR A 62 -2.68 -10.10 -17.23
N PRO A 63 -2.26 -10.21 -18.51
CA PRO A 63 -2.42 -11.43 -19.29
C PRO A 63 -1.72 -12.64 -18.62
N PRO A 64 -2.31 -13.86 -18.66
CA PRO A 64 -1.78 -15.03 -17.94
C PRO A 64 -0.29 -15.32 -18.16
N ALA A 65 0.19 -15.13 -19.39
CA ALA A 65 1.58 -15.35 -19.76
C ALA A 65 2.59 -14.44 -19.02
N LYS A 66 2.15 -13.28 -18.51
CA LYS A 66 3.01 -12.30 -17.81
C LYS A 66 2.83 -12.29 -16.29
N ILE A 67 1.87 -13.04 -15.76
CA ILE A 67 1.64 -13.11 -14.30
C ILE A 67 2.90 -13.53 -13.52
N PRO A 68 3.72 -14.51 -13.97
CA PRO A 68 4.93 -14.88 -13.23
C PRO A 68 5.94 -13.73 -13.08
N GLU A 69 6.09 -12.92 -14.13
CA GLU A 69 6.96 -11.73 -14.13
C GLU A 69 6.45 -10.69 -13.15
N VAL A 70 5.14 -10.41 -13.17
CA VAL A 70 4.49 -9.47 -12.27
C VAL A 70 4.65 -9.91 -10.81
N LYS A 71 4.46 -11.20 -10.51
CA LYS A 71 4.68 -11.76 -9.16
C LYS A 71 6.12 -11.59 -8.69
N ALA A 72 7.09 -11.94 -9.53
CA ALA A 72 8.50 -11.78 -9.20
C ALA A 72 8.88 -10.32 -8.92
N ALA A 73 8.32 -9.37 -9.69
CA ALA A 73 8.49 -7.95 -9.42
C ALA A 73 7.85 -7.53 -8.09
N GLY A 74 6.64 -8.01 -7.77
CA GLY A 74 5.99 -7.76 -6.48
C GLY A 74 6.82 -8.25 -5.29
N GLU A 75 7.37 -9.46 -5.37
CA GLU A 75 8.27 -10.01 -4.33
C GLU A 75 9.53 -9.17 -4.15
N LYS A 76 10.14 -8.70 -5.25
CA LYS A 76 11.28 -7.78 -5.19
C LYS A 76 10.93 -6.48 -4.48
N GLN A 77 9.73 -5.93 -4.72
CA GLN A 77 9.27 -4.71 -4.05
C GLN A 77 9.08 -4.92 -2.54
N VAL A 78 8.58 -6.08 -2.11
CA VAL A 78 8.48 -6.42 -0.68
C VAL A 78 9.86 -6.51 -0.02
N GLN A 79 10.84 -7.11 -0.70
CA GLN A 79 12.22 -7.19 -0.20
C GLN A 79 12.84 -5.79 -0.09
N LEU A 80 12.64 -4.95 -1.10
CA LEU A 80 13.16 -3.58 -1.14
C LEU A 80 12.54 -2.70 -0.03
N ALA A 81 11.21 -2.76 0.12
CA ALA A 81 10.48 -2.07 1.19
C ALA A 81 10.98 -2.50 2.58
N SER A 82 11.17 -3.81 2.78
CA SER A 82 11.66 -4.36 4.05
C SER A 82 13.08 -3.91 4.37
N ALA A 83 13.97 -3.87 3.37
CA ALA A 83 15.32 -3.35 3.52
C ALA A 83 15.30 -1.87 3.93
N LYS A 84 14.38 -1.07 3.36
CA LYS A 84 14.27 0.36 3.70
C LYS A 84 13.76 0.61 5.12
N VAL A 85 12.83 -0.20 5.61
CA VAL A 85 12.44 -0.17 7.02
C VAL A 85 13.66 -0.36 7.94
N ASN A 86 14.56 -1.31 7.62
CA ASN A 86 15.80 -1.49 8.40
C ASN A 86 16.72 -0.26 8.35
N THR A 87 16.77 0.46 7.21
CA THR A 87 17.61 1.67 7.09
C THR A 87 17.09 2.85 7.89
N ALA A 88 15.79 2.85 8.24
CA ALA A 88 15.22 3.89 9.09
C ALA A 88 15.72 3.80 10.54
N LYS A 89 16.29 2.68 10.98
CA LYS A 89 16.87 2.48 12.33
C LYS A 89 15.94 2.95 13.45
N GLY A 90 14.67 2.60 13.36
CA GLY A 90 13.65 3.01 14.32
C GLY A 90 13.21 4.50 14.28
N ASP A 91 13.55 5.24 13.22
CA ASP A 91 13.04 6.59 12.99
C ASP A 91 11.59 6.53 12.49
N LYS A 92 10.65 6.80 13.39
CA LYS A 92 9.22 6.77 13.10
C LYS A 92 8.82 7.71 11.97
N ALA A 93 9.38 8.92 11.92
CA ALA A 93 9.03 9.89 10.89
C ALA A 93 9.45 9.42 9.50
N LYS A 94 10.64 8.80 9.39
CA LYS A 94 11.07 8.14 8.14
C LYS A 94 10.14 6.98 7.76
N LEU A 95 9.78 6.13 8.72
CA LEU A 95 8.90 4.99 8.48
C LEU A 95 7.49 5.41 8.03
N ASP A 96 6.92 6.44 8.67
CA ASP A 96 5.63 7.02 8.27
C ASP A 96 5.71 7.64 6.87
N ALA A 97 6.80 8.35 6.55
CA ALA A 97 7.03 8.91 5.22
C ALA A 97 7.13 7.83 4.14
N PHE A 98 7.85 6.73 4.40
CA PHE A 98 7.91 5.58 3.49
C PHE A 98 6.53 4.96 3.29
N MET A 99 5.78 4.71 4.38
CA MET A 99 4.43 4.15 4.28
C MET A 99 3.51 5.03 3.43
N LEU A 100 3.58 6.36 3.62
CA LEU A 100 2.79 7.32 2.86
C LEU A 100 3.17 7.31 1.37
N ALA A 101 4.47 7.22 1.04
CA ALA A 101 4.93 7.17 -0.34
C ALA A 101 4.40 5.91 -1.06
N TYR A 102 4.50 4.74 -0.43
CA TYR A 102 3.96 3.50 -0.97
C TYR A 102 2.44 3.55 -1.13
N LYS A 103 1.71 4.13 -0.17
CA LYS A 103 0.26 4.32 -0.28
C LYS A 103 -0.14 5.17 -1.48
N LYS A 104 0.55 6.29 -1.71
CA LYS A 104 0.30 7.16 -2.88
C LYS A 104 0.51 6.41 -4.19
N VAL A 105 1.59 5.64 -4.30
CA VAL A 105 1.84 4.83 -5.50
C VAL A 105 0.76 3.77 -5.67
N GLY A 106 0.35 3.09 -4.59
CA GLY A 106 -0.75 2.13 -4.64
C GLY A 106 -2.03 2.74 -5.20
N GLU A 107 -2.41 3.92 -4.72
CA GLU A 107 -3.57 4.67 -5.25
C GLU A 107 -3.41 5.01 -6.74
N GLN A 108 -2.21 5.40 -7.19
CA GLN A 108 -1.93 5.64 -8.61
C GLN A 108 -2.06 4.37 -9.45
N VAL A 109 -1.57 3.23 -8.97
CA VAL A 109 -1.71 1.93 -9.65
C VAL A 109 -3.18 1.53 -9.75
N LEU A 110 -3.95 1.69 -8.67
CA LEU A 110 -5.38 1.36 -8.66
C LEU A 110 -6.17 2.24 -9.65
N ALA A 111 -5.82 3.53 -9.76
CA ALA A 111 -6.44 4.46 -10.69
C ALA A 111 -5.97 4.32 -12.15
N ALA A 112 -4.85 3.65 -12.40
CA ALA A 112 -4.26 3.55 -13.72
C ALA A 112 -5.02 2.58 -14.65
N PRO A 113 -4.96 2.80 -15.98
CA PRO A 113 -5.44 1.84 -16.97
C PRO A 113 -4.74 0.47 -16.81
N PRO A 114 -5.42 -0.66 -17.06
CA PRO A 114 -4.89 -2.02 -16.86
C PRO A 114 -3.47 -2.24 -17.43
N ALA A 115 -3.23 -1.78 -18.67
CA ALA A 115 -1.94 -1.94 -19.35
C ALA A 115 -0.79 -1.13 -18.70
N GLN A 116 -1.08 -0.13 -17.88
CA GLN A 116 -0.09 0.75 -17.25
C GLN A 116 0.17 0.38 -15.78
N LYS A 117 -0.75 -0.37 -15.14
CA LYS A 117 -0.69 -0.71 -13.70
C LYS A 117 0.66 -1.31 -13.30
N PHE A 118 1.16 -2.28 -14.07
CA PHE A 118 2.43 -2.94 -13.78
C PHE A 118 3.62 -1.97 -13.82
N SER A 119 3.71 -1.14 -14.85
CA SER A 119 4.82 -0.19 -14.99
C SER A 119 4.80 0.89 -13.91
N ILE A 120 3.61 1.38 -13.55
CA ILE A 120 3.44 2.37 -12.47
C ILE A 120 3.79 1.75 -11.12
N MET A 121 3.41 0.49 -10.87
CA MET A 121 3.76 -0.22 -9.64
C MET A 121 5.28 -0.36 -9.51
N GLU A 122 5.94 -0.88 -10.54
CA GLU A 122 7.38 -1.16 -10.50
C GLU A 122 8.20 0.12 -10.33
N LYS A 123 7.93 1.15 -11.13
CA LYS A 123 8.64 2.43 -11.05
C LYS A 123 8.31 3.17 -9.76
N GLY A 124 7.02 3.28 -9.44
CA GLY A 124 6.55 4.04 -8.29
C GLY A 124 7.02 3.44 -6.97
N PHE A 125 6.97 2.12 -6.78
CA PHE A 125 7.48 1.51 -5.54
C PHE A 125 9.01 1.59 -5.45
N THR A 126 9.72 1.51 -6.56
CA THR A 126 11.18 1.72 -6.59
C THR A 126 11.54 3.16 -6.21
N GLU A 127 10.78 4.15 -6.71
CA GLU A 127 10.93 5.56 -6.34
C GLU A 127 10.56 5.79 -4.87
N ALA A 128 9.46 5.20 -4.39
CA ALA A 128 9.04 5.27 -2.99
C ALA A 128 10.07 4.66 -2.04
N ALA A 129 10.76 3.60 -2.46
CA ALA A 129 11.90 3.04 -1.73
C ALA A 129 13.14 3.95 -1.78
N SER A 130 13.29 4.75 -2.83
CA SER A 130 14.46 5.61 -3.06
C SER A 130 14.30 7.01 -2.49
N SER A 131 13.06 7.45 -2.27
CA SER A 131 12.76 8.79 -1.75
C SER A 131 13.37 8.94 -0.36
N PRO A 132 14.32 9.89 -0.17
CA PRO A 132 14.71 10.27 1.17
C PRO A 132 13.48 10.91 1.83
N ALA A 133 13.25 10.59 3.09
CA ALA A 133 12.32 11.39 3.90
C ALA A 133 12.70 12.88 3.73
N PRO A 134 11.72 13.78 3.55
CA PRO A 134 11.99 15.22 3.45
C PRO A 134 12.76 15.75 4.67
#